data_AF-A0A447TXF2-F1
#
_entry.id   AF-A0A447TXF2-F1
#
_cell.length_a   1.000
_cell.length_b   1.000
_cell.length_c   1.000
_cell.angle_alpha   90.00
_cell.angle_beta   90.00
_cell.angle_gamma   90.00
#
_symmetry.space_group_name_H-M   'P 1'
#
loop_
_entity.id
_entity.type
_entity.pdbx_description
1 polymer ?
#
loop_
_entity_poly.entity_id
_entity_poly.type
_entity_poly.pdbx_seq_one_letter_code
_entity_poly.pdbx_strand_id
1 'polypeptide(L)'
;MLKCLRLQRQKSDLGLKITDLRSQYYVQAREALSKANAEVDMLSAILKGREDSVTRLTVRSPVRGIVKNIQVTTIGGVIPPNGEMMEIVPVDDRLLIETRLSPRDIAFIHPGQRALVKITAYDYAIYGGLDGVVETISPDTISG
;
A
#
# COMPACT_ATOMS: atom_id res chain seq x y z
N MET A 1 65.66 -39.44 29.19
CA MET A 1 64.25 -39.90 29.05
C MET A 1 63.25 -38.97 29.76
N LEU A 2 63.36 -38.75 31.08
CA LEU A 2 62.44 -37.89 31.87
C LEU A 2 62.23 -36.45 31.36
N LYS A 3 63.29 -35.79 30.88
CA LYS A 3 63.21 -34.40 30.40
C LYS A 3 62.38 -34.25 29.11
N CYS A 4 62.38 -35.29 28.26
CA CYS A 4 61.59 -35.32 27.03
C CYS A 4 60.09 -35.49 27.31
N LEU A 5 59.73 -36.40 28.22
CA LEU A 5 58.36 -36.60 28.69
C LEU A 5 57.75 -35.33 29.28
N ARG A 6 58.53 -34.57 30.08
CA ARG A 6 58.09 -33.29 30.66
C ARG A 6 57.76 -32.25 29.59
N LEU A 7 58.61 -32.13 28.56
CA LEU A 7 58.41 -31.19 27.46
C LEU A 7 57.20 -31.58 26.60
N GLN A 8 56.96 -32.87 26.39
CA GLN A 8 55.76 -33.36 25.70
C GLN A 8 54.47 -33.02 26.45
N ARG A 9 54.47 -33.19 27.78
CA ARG A 9 53.33 -32.79 28.62
C ARG A 9 53.09 -31.28 28.56
N GLN A 10 54.14 -30.47 28.71
CA GLN A 10 54.03 -29.00 28.56
C GLN A 10 53.50 -28.58 27.20
N LYS A 11 53.92 -29.23 26.11
CA LYS A 11 53.39 -28.96 24.76
C LYS A 11 51.90 -29.30 24.66
N SER A 12 51.47 -30.42 25.24
CA SER A 12 50.06 -30.80 25.30
C SER A 12 49.23 -29.80 26.11
N ASP A 13 49.71 -29.40 27.28
CA ASP A 13 49.02 -28.44 28.17
C ASP A 13 48.89 -27.07 27.49
N LEU A 14 49.94 -26.62 26.77
CA LEU A 14 49.90 -25.39 25.97
C LEU A 14 48.94 -25.51 24.78
N GLY A 15 48.89 -26.67 24.12
CA GLY A 15 47.94 -26.93 23.03
C GLY A 15 46.48 -26.88 23.49
N LEU A 16 46.19 -27.43 24.67
CA LEU A 16 44.87 -27.34 25.29
C LEU A 16 44.52 -25.88 25.63
N LYS A 17 45.46 -25.13 26.24
CA LYS A 17 45.26 -23.70 26.51
C LYS A 17 44.96 -22.89 25.25
N ILE A 18 45.68 -23.11 24.16
CA ILE A 18 45.43 -22.40 22.88
C ILE A 18 44.03 -22.72 22.36
N THR A 19 43.61 -23.99 22.44
CA THR A 19 42.30 -24.44 21.96
C THR A 19 41.17 -23.84 22.79
N ASP A 20 41.31 -23.85 24.11
CA ASP A 20 40.35 -23.26 25.05
C ASP A 20 40.21 -21.74 24.83
N LEU A 21 41.34 -21.03 24.72
CA LEU A 21 41.33 -19.58 24.48
C LEU A 21 40.69 -19.22 23.13
N ARG A 22 40.95 -20.01 22.09
CA ARG A 22 40.32 -19.85 20.77
C ARG A 22 38.82 -20.11 20.83
N SER A 23 38.39 -21.16 21.54
CA SER A 23 36.97 -21.50 21.72
C SER A 23 36.24 -20.37 22.44
N GLN A 24 36.79 -19.89 23.57
CA GLN A 24 36.24 -18.78 24.34
C GLN A 24 36.15 -17.50 23.50
N TYR A 25 37.20 -17.18 22.74
CA TYR A 25 37.18 -16.05 21.83
C TYR A 25 36.08 -16.16 20.76
N TYR A 26 35.90 -17.35 20.16
CA TYR A 26 34.85 -17.59 19.18
C TYR A 26 33.44 -17.44 19.78
N VAL A 27 33.22 -17.94 20.99
CA VAL A 27 31.95 -17.81 21.71
C VAL A 27 31.66 -16.34 21.99
N GLN A 28 32.62 -15.61 22.56
CA GLN A 28 32.46 -14.18 22.85
C GLN A 28 32.21 -13.34 21.59
N ALA A 29 32.94 -13.63 20.51
CA ALA A 29 32.74 -12.94 19.23
C ALA A 29 31.34 -13.21 18.66
N ARG A 30 30.84 -14.44 18.77
CA ARG A 30 29.46 -14.79 18.34
C ARG A 30 28.40 -14.14 19.22
N GLU A 31 28.60 -14.09 20.52
CA GLU A 31 27.68 -13.40 21.43
C GLU A 31 27.63 -11.90 21.14
N ALA A 32 28.78 -11.26 20.94
CA ALA A 32 28.86 -9.85 20.57
C ALA A 32 28.16 -9.58 19.23
N LEU A 33 28.39 -10.41 18.22
CA LEU A 33 27.71 -10.32 16.93
C LEU A 33 26.20 -10.50 17.07
N SER A 34 25.76 -11.49 17.85
CA SER A 34 24.33 -11.74 18.08
C SER A 34 23.66 -10.57 18.79
N LYS A 35 24.33 -9.94 19.77
CA LYS A 35 23.82 -8.75 20.45
C LYS A 35 23.72 -7.55 19.50
N ALA A 36 24.77 -7.30 18.71
CA ALA A 36 24.77 -6.22 17.73
C ALA A 36 23.66 -6.39 16.68
N ASN A 37 23.46 -7.61 16.16
CA ASN A 37 22.37 -7.87 15.22
C ASN A 37 20.99 -7.67 15.86
N ALA A 38 20.78 -8.13 17.09
CA ALA A 38 19.52 -7.90 17.80
C ALA A 38 19.23 -6.40 18.01
N GLU A 39 20.27 -5.60 18.28
CA GLU A 39 20.16 -4.14 18.41
C GLU A 39 19.82 -3.48 17.07
N VAL A 40 20.45 -3.92 15.97
CA VAL A 40 20.12 -3.46 14.62
C VAL A 40 18.68 -3.78 14.24
N ASP A 41 18.20 -4.99 14.55
CA ASP A 41 16.82 -5.41 14.25
C ASP A 41 15.80 -4.58 15.04
N MET A 42 16.06 -4.34 16.34
CA MET A 42 15.21 -3.49 17.17
C MET A 42 15.17 -2.05 16.66
N LEU A 43 16.32 -1.45 16.33
CA LEU A 43 16.39 -0.08 15.82
C LEU A 43 15.72 0.04 14.45
N SER A 44 15.89 -0.95 13.57
CA SER A 44 15.24 -0.98 12.25
C SER A 44 13.72 -1.03 12.37
N ALA A 45 13.17 -1.81 13.31
CA ALA A 45 11.74 -1.83 13.58
C ALA A 45 11.21 -0.48 14.09
N ILE A 46 11.95 0.19 14.98
CA ILE A 46 11.61 1.53 15.47
C ILE A 46 11.62 2.55 14.33
N LEU A 47 12.66 2.52 13.48
CA LEU A 47 12.77 3.42 12.33
C LEU A 47 11.60 3.23 11.36
N LYS A 48 11.27 1.99 11.02
CA LYS A 48 10.12 1.68 10.15
C LYS A 48 8.80 2.21 10.72
N GLY A 49 8.56 2.01 12.03
CA GLY A 49 7.38 2.55 12.69
C GLY A 49 7.32 4.08 12.72
N ARG A 50 8.48 4.75 12.84
CA ARG A 50 8.57 6.21 12.75
C ARG A 50 8.36 6.71 11.32
N GLU A 51 8.91 6.03 10.32
CA GLU A 51 8.75 6.35 8.90
C GLU A 51 7.28 6.21 8.46
N ASP A 52 6.60 5.15 8.89
CA ASP A 52 5.15 4.99 8.69
C ASP A 52 4.34 6.14 9.31
N SER A 53 4.78 6.62 10.48
CA SER A 53 4.12 7.76 11.15
C SER A 53 4.33 9.06 10.39
N VAL A 54 5.52 9.29 9.83
CA VAL A 54 5.82 10.45 8.98
C VAL A 54 5.04 10.38 7.66
N THR A 55 4.95 9.20 7.06
CA THR A 55 4.23 9.01 5.79
C THR A 55 2.73 9.31 5.95
N ARG A 56 2.15 8.96 7.11
CA ARG A 56 0.76 9.30 7.45
C ARG A 56 0.51 10.79 7.75
N LEU A 57 1.55 11.62 7.88
CA LEU A 57 1.37 13.08 8.02
C LEU A 57 0.94 13.73 6.70
N THR A 58 1.19 13.07 5.56
CA THR A 58 0.83 13.61 4.25
C THR A 58 -0.20 12.69 3.58
N VAL A 59 -1.46 13.11 3.62
CA VAL A 59 -2.55 12.41 2.92
C VAL A 59 -2.52 12.83 1.45
N ARG A 60 -2.42 11.85 0.54
CA ARG A 60 -2.47 12.07 -0.92
C ARG A 60 -3.70 11.41 -1.52
N SER A 61 -4.25 12.02 -2.55
CA SER A 61 -5.31 11.41 -3.35
C SER A 61 -4.85 10.09 -3.99
N PRO A 62 -5.65 9.02 -3.97
CA PRO A 62 -5.36 7.79 -4.71
C PRO A 62 -5.56 7.95 -6.22
N VAL A 63 -6.29 8.98 -6.66
CA VAL A 63 -6.68 9.20 -8.05
C VAL A 63 -6.28 10.60 -8.52
N ARG A 64 -6.02 10.73 -9.82
CA ARG A 64 -5.81 12.03 -10.46
C ARG A 64 -7.18 12.69 -10.67
N GLY A 65 -7.36 13.87 -10.09
CA GLY A 65 -8.67 14.53 -10.05
C GLY A 65 -8.60 16.03 -9.76
N ILE A 66 -9.73 16.70 -9.88
CA ILE A 66 -9.96 18.08 -9.46
C ILE A 66 -10.55 18.05 -8.06
N VAL A 67 -10.02 18.88 -7.16
CA VAL A 67 -10.59 19.04 -5.81
C VAL A 67 -11.91 19.81 -5.93
N LYS A 68 -13.02 19.17 -5.58
CA LYS A 68 -14.37 19.76 -5.60
C LYS A 68 -14.67 20.51 -4.31
N ASN A 69 -14.28 19.95 -3.17
CA ASN A 69 -14.50 20.58 -1.88
C ASN A 69 -13.38 20.24 -0.89
N ILE A 70 -13.09 21.16 0.03
CA ILE A 70 -12.15 20.98 1.14
C ILE A 70 -12.93 21.22 2.43
N GLN A 71 -13.14 20.17 3.23
CA GLN A 71 -13.92 20.28 4.46
C GLN A 71 -13.11 20.85 5.63
N VAL A 72 -11.78 20.81 5.54
CA VAL A 72 -10.88 21.24 6.62
C VAL A 72 -9.92 22.30 6.10
N THR A 73 -10.17 23.55 6.48
CA THR A 73 -9.37 24.71 6.03
C THR A 73 -8.56 25.34 7.17
N THR A 74 -8.72 24.85 8.40
CA THR A 74 -8.14 25.44 9.61
C THR A 74 -6.85 24.75 10.05
N ILE A 75 -5.78 25.55 10.21
CA ILE A 75 -4.52 25.10 10.79
C ILE A 75 -4.77 24.70 12.25
N GLY A 76 -4.54 23.42 12.59
CA GLY A 76 -4.79 22.88 13.93
C GLY A 76 -6.20 22.29 14.15
N GLY A 77 -7.03 22.20 13.10
CA GLY A 77 -8.32 21.49 13.19
C GLY A 77 -8.12 19.99 13.44
N VAL A 78 -8.94 19.42 14.33
CA VAL A 78 -8.92 17.98 14.64
C VAL A 78 -9.91 17.27 13.72
N ILE A 79 -9.43 16.25 13.00
CA ILE A 79 -10.24 15.42 12.11
C ILE A 79 -10.64 14.15 12.87
N PRO A 80 -11.94 13.87 13.03
CA PRO A 80 -12.39 12.64 13.70
C PRO A 80 -12.00 11.41 12.87
N PRO A 81 -11.95 10.21 13.47
CA PRO A 81 -11.80 8.97 12.72
C PRO A 81 -12.84 8.88 11.61
N ASN A 82 -12.42 8.56 10.38
CA ASN A 82 -13.27 8.56 9.18
C ASN A 82 -13.85 9.94 8.78
N GLY A 83 -13.30 11.03 9.32
CA GLY A 83 -13.65 12.38 8.91
C GLY A 83 -13.21 12.65 7.48
N GLU A 84 -14.11 13.23 6.70
CA GLU A 84 -13.83 13.60 5.31
C GLU A 84 -12.95 14.85 5.27
N MET A 85 -11.86 14.80 4.49
CA MET A 85 -10.91 15.93 4.39
C MET A 85 -11.15 16.74 3.12
N MET A 86 -11.32 16.04 1.99
CA MET A 86 -11.44 16.60 0.66
C MET A 86 -12.26 15.67 -0.24
N GLU A 87 -13.05 16.26 -1.12
CA GLU A 87 -13.78 15.56 -2.18
C GLU A 87 -13.03 15.76 -3.51
N ILE A 88 -12.67 14.68 -4.18
CA ILE A 88 -11.90 14.72 -5.44
C ILE A 88 -12.73 14.09 -6.55
N VAL A 89 -12.87 14.82 -7.65
CA VAL A 89 -13.53 14.36 -8.88
C VAL A 89 -12.45 13.91 -9.85
N PRO A 90 -12.37 12.62 -10.22
CA PRO A 90 -11.35 12.15 -11.15
C PRO A 90 -11.45 12.85 -12.52
N VAL A 91 -10.30 13.09 -13.16
CA VAL A 91 -10.24 13.68 -14.52
C VAL A 91 -10.10 12.65 -15.63
N ASP A 92 -9.77 11.41 -15.30
CA ASP A 92 -9.52 10.33 -16.26
C ASP A 92 -10.71 9.40 -16.44
N ASP A 93 -11.93 9.90 -16.31
CA ASP A 93 -13.05 8.98 -16.29
C ASP A 93 -13.73 8.90 -17.66
N ARG A 94 -13.79 7.66 -18.15
CA ARG A 94 -14.78 7.21 -19.11
C ARG A 94 -16.14 7.67 -18.58
N LEU A 95 -16.82 8.50 -19.37
CA LEU A 95 -18.12 9.03 -18.97
C LEU A 95 -19.15 7.90 -19.01
N LEU A 96 -19.53 7.39 -17.84
CA LEU A 96 -20.59 6.40 -17.66
C LEU A 96 -21.94 7.11 -17.52
N ILE A 97 -22.93 6.64 -18.27
CA ILE A 97 -24.29 7.17 -18.23
C ILE A 97 -25.20 6.04 -17.78
N GLU A 98 -25.78 6.18 -16.59
CA GLU A 98 -26.80 5.25 -16.10
C GLU A 98 -28.20 5.70 -16.55
N THR A 99 -28.93 4.79 -17.19
CA THR A 99 -30.30 5.02 -17.62
C THR A 99 -31.19 3.87 -17.21
N ARG A 100 -32.42 4.16 -16.81
CA ARG A 100 -33.42 3.13 -16.54
C ARG A 100 -34.22 2.85 -17.81
N LEU A 101 -34.46 1.58 -18.05
CA LEU A 101 -35.27 1.10 -19.17
C LEU A 101 -36.45 0.31 -18.64
N SER A 102 -37.59 0.38 -19.32
CA SER A 102 -38.72 -0.50 -19.00
C SER A 102 -38.36 -1.97 -19.29
N PRO A 103 -38.80 -2.93 -18.45
CA PRO A 103 -38.53 -4.36 -18.70
C PRO A 103 -39.00 -4.87 -20.06
N ARG A 104 -39.99 -4.21 -20.69
CA ARG A 104 -40.48 -4.55 -22.03
C ARG A 104 -39.47 -4.26 -23.14
N ASP A 105 -38.62 -3.26 -22.92
CA ASP A 105 -37.66 -2.80 -23.93
C ASP A 105 -36.29 -3.48 -23.76
N ILE A 106 -36.04 -4.14 -22.62
CA ILE A 106 -34.75 -4.78 -22.31
C ILE A 106 -34.44 -5.96 -23.23
N ALA A 107 -35.48 -6.60 -23.78
CA ALA A 107 -35.37 -7.79 -24.61
C ALA A 107 -34.53 -7.59 -25.89
N PHE A 108 -34.32 -6.33 -26.30
CA PHE A 108 -33.59 -5.97 -27.52
C PHE A 108 -32.30 -5.20 -27.25
N ILE A 109 -31.88 -5.05 -25.99
CA ILE A 109 -30.63 -4.37 -25.62
C ILE A 109 -29.57 -5.38 -25.20
N HIS A 110 -28.35 -5.20 -25.68
CA HIS A 110 -27.21 -6.03 -25.29
C HIS A 110 -25.93 -5.20 -25.11
N PRO A 111 -24.97 -5.69 -24.30
CA PRO A 111 -23.64 -5.08 -24.23
C PRO A 111 -22.99 -4.97 -25.62
N GLY A 112 -22.23 -3.90 -25.84
CA GLY A 112 -21.57 -3.59 -27.11
C GLY A 112 -22.45 -2.86 -28.15
N GLN A 113 -23.74 -2.68 -27.88
CA GLN A 113 -24.64 -1.95 -28.78
C GLN A 113 -24.32 -0.46 -28.80
N ARG A 114 -24.32 0.15 -29.99
CA ARG A 114 -24.16 1.61 -30.14
C ARG A 114 -25.38 2.33 -29.55
N ALA A 115 -25.11 3.36 -28.76
CA ALA A 115 -26.11 4.24 -28.19
C ALA A 115 -25.81 5.68 -28.58
N LEU A 116 -26.87 6.48 -28.76
CA LEU A 116 -26.76 7.92 -28.97
C LEU A 116 -27.47 8.62 -27.81
N VAL A 117 -26.73 9.38 -27.01
CA VAL A 117 -27.25 10.07 -25.84
C VAL A 117 -27.45 11.55 -26.15
N LYS A 118 -28.69 12.02 -25.99
CA LYS A 118 -29.06 13.43 -26.16
C LYS A 118 -29.24 14.07 -24.79
N ILE A 119 -28.47 15.12 -24.51
CA ILE A 119 -28.54 15.86 -23.24
C ILE A 119 -29.59 16.97 -23.39
N THR A 120 -30.69 16.88 -22.66
CA THR A 120 -31.81 17.84 -22.75
C THR A 120 -31.45 19.26 -22.31
N ALA A 121 -30.39 19.42 -21.52
CA ALA A 121 -29.90 20.73 -21.08
C ALA A 121 -29.28 21.57 -22.21
N TYR A 122 -29.03 20.99 -23.38
CA TYR A 122 -28.41 21.66 -24.53
C TYR A 122 -29.22 21.44 -25.81
N ASP A 123 -29.20 22.40 -26.73
CA ASP A 123 -29.84 22.25 -28.03
C ASP A 123 -29.07 21.22 -28.88
N TYR A 124 -29.68 20.06 -29.11
CA TYR A 124 -29.08 18.97 -29.87
C TYR A 124 -28.84 19.32 -31.34
N ALA A 125 -29.54 20.32 -31.90
CA ALA A 125 -29.29 20.77 -33.27
C ALA A 125 -27.94 21.50 -33.40
N ILE A 126 -27.44 22.05 -32.28
CA ILE A 126 -26.19 22.80 -32.22
C ILE A 126 -25.03 21.90 -31.75
N TYR A 127 -25.27 21.08 -30.73
CA TYR A 127 -24.22 20.29 -30.07
C TYR A 127 -24.21 18.80 -30.44
N GLY A 128 -25.21 18.31 -31.17
CA GLY A 128 -25.33 16.90 -31.54
C GLY A 128 -25.71 15.99 -30.37
N GLY A 129 -25.47 14.69 -30.53
CA GLY A 129 -25.60 13.69 -29.47
C GLY A 129 -24.24 13.08 -29.14
N LEU A 130 -24.10 12.53 -27.93
CA LEU A 130 -22.91 11.79 -27.53
C LEU A 130 -23.04 10.34 -28.01
N ASP A 131 -22.09 9.91 -28.84
CA ASP A 131 -21.94 8.49 -29.17
C ASP A 131 -21.46 7.73 -27.93
N GLY A 132 -22.10 6.59 -27.67
CA GLY A 132 -21.80 5.70 -26.56
C GLY A 132 -21.95 4.24 -26.95
N VAL A 133 -21.57 3.37 -26.03
CA VAL A 133 -21.72 1.92 -26.17
C VAL A 133 -22.33 1.40 -24.87
N VAL A 134 -23.31 0.51 -24.98
CA VAL A 134 -23.86 -0.19 -23.81
C VAL A 134 -22.76 -1.04 -23.18
N GLU A 135 -22.28 -0.66 -22.01
CA GLU A 135 -21.19 -1.39 -21.33
C GLU A 135 -21.72 -2.58 -20.54
N THR A 136 -22.75 -2.37 -19.72
CA THR A 136 -23.36 -3.39 -18.86
C THR A 136 -24.87 -3.22 -18.78
N ILE A 137 -25.56 -4.33 -18.49
CA ILE A 137 -27.00 -4.35 -18.22
C ILE A 137 -27.19 -5.04 -16.87
N SER A 138 -27.71 -4.31 -15.89
CA SER A 138 -27.99 -4.88 -14.57
C SER A 138 -29.17 -5.85 -14.65
N PRO A 139 -29.08 -7.04 -14.01
CA PRO A 139 -30.18 -8.00 -13.98
C PRO A 139 -31.34 -7.56 -13.05
N ASP A 140 -31.14 -6.53 -12.24
CA ASP A 140 -32.10 -6.08 -11.24
C ASP A 140 -33.21 -5.21 -11.82
N THR A 141 -34.46 -5.54 -11.49
CA THR A 141 -35.62 -4.68 -11.74
C THR A 141 -35.97 -3.95 -10.45
N ILE A 142 -35.79 -2.62 -10.42
CA ILE A 142 -36.39 -1.79 -9.36
C ILE A 142 -37.86 -1.63 -9.72
N SER A 143 -38.68 -2.57 -9.29
CA SER A 143 -40.14 -2.46 -9.34
C SER A 143 -40.57 -1.44 -8.27
N GLY A 144 -40.82 -0.20 -8.68
CA GLY A 144 -41.42 0.86 -7.87
C GLY A 144 -42.67 1.38 -8.54
#